data_AF-A0A4Q1EXF5-F1
#
_entry.id   AF-A0A4Q1EXF5-F1
#
_cell.length_a   1.000
_cell.length_b   1.000
_cell.length_c   1.000
_cell.angle_alpha   90.00
_cell.angle_beta   90.00
_cell.angle_gamma   90.00
#
_symmetry.space_group_name_H-M   'P 1'
#
loop_
_entity.id
_entity.type
_entity.pdbx_description
1 polymer ?
#
loop_
_entity_poly.entity_id
_entity_poly.type
_entity_poly.pdbx_seq_one_letter_code
_entity_poly.pdbx_strand_id
1 'polypeptide(L)'
;MYVEEKREATTENYDNISSNQQEINEKINEVLEHLKKLGYGQEIIFEEIEELKSLHTKLSKKNWGQVLKGKLLDLALSKLVENDTISYVYEHLTNNHLRLP
;
A
#
# COMPACT_ATOMS: atom_id res chain seq x y z
N MET A 1 -25.77 28.13 8.39
CA MET A 1 -24.37 28.40 8.01
C MET A 1 -23.64 27.07 8.13
N TYR A 2 -23.36 26.39 7.02
CA TYR A 2 -22.56 25.17 7.05
C TYR A 2 -21.10 25.60 7.16
N VAL A 3 -20.45 25.24 8.27
CA VAL A 3 -18.99 25.40 8.39
C VAL A 3 -18.42 24.26 7.56
N GLU A 4 -18.10 24.55 6.30
CA GLU A 4 -17.31 23.66 5.48
C GLU A 4 -15.89 23.72 6.03
N GLU A 5 -15.62 22.83 7.00
CA GLU A 5 -14.30 22.60 7.54
C GLU A 5 -13.42 22.23 6.33
N LYS A 6 -12.55 23.17 5.92
CA LYS A 6 -11.60 22.94 4.84
C LYS A 6 -10.78 21.73 5.24
N ARG A 7 -11.12 20.56 4.70
CA ARG A 7 -10.27 19.37 4.80
C ARG A 7 -8.95 19.78 4.18
N GLU A 8 -7.96 20.08 5.01
CA GLU A 8 -6.62 20.32 4.53
C GLU A 8 -6.20 19.05 3.81
N ALA A 9 -6.03 19.14 2.49
CA ALA A 9 -5.54 18.05 1.69
C ALA A 9 -4.08 17.81 2.09
N THR A 10 -3.86 16.99 3.12
CA THR A 10 -2.53 16.52 3.47
C THR A 10 -2.02 15.70 2.31
N THR A 11 -1.10 16.27 1.54
CA THR A 11 -0.40 15.57 0.46
C THR A 11 0.51 14.51 1.07
N GLU A 12 0.26 13.25 0.70
CA GLU A 12 1.14 12.13 1.03
C GLU A 12 2.56 12.39 0.50
N ASN A 13 3.58 12.15 1.33
CA ASN A 13 4.97 12.37 0.95
C ASN A 13 5.62 11.05 0.54
N TYR A 14 5.76 10.85 -0.76
CA TYR A 14 6.33 9.63 -1.34
C TYR A 14 7.83 9.66 -1.55
N ASP A 15 8.53 10.74 -1.21
CA ASP A 15 9.98 10.84 -1.41
C ASP A 15 10.76 9.82 -0.55
N ASN A 16 10.17 9.42 0.57
CA ASN A 16 10.70 8.43 1.50
C ASN A 16 10.64 6.98 1.00
N ILE A 17 9.92 6.70 -0.10
CA ILE A 17 9.95 5.37 -0.72
C ILE A 17 11.35 5.13 -1.28
N SER A 18 11.91 3.94 -1.04
CA SER A 18 13.23 3.61 -1.57
C SER A 18 13.24 3.62 -3.10
N SER A 19 14.30 4.18 -3.68
CA SER A 19 14.55 4.08 -5.13
C SER A 19 15.20 2.75 -5.50
N ASN A 20 15.70 1.99 -4.52
CA ASN A 20 16.38 0.73 -4.77
C ASN A 20 15.36 -0.40 -4.94
N GLN A 21 15.36 -1.04 -6.11
CA GLN A 21 14.46 -2.14 -6.41
C GLN A 21 14.66 -3.34 -5.47
N GLN A 22 15.91 -3.63 -5.07
CA GLN A 22 16.18 -4.75 -4.19
C GLN A 22 15.53 -4.54 -2.82
N GLU A 23 15.65 -3.34 -2.25
CA GLU A 23 15.05 -3.01 -0.95
C GLU A 23 13.52 -3.09 -1.00
N ILE A 24 12.90 -2.63 -2.10
CA ILE A 24 11.45 -2.73 -2.27
C ILE A 24 11.00 -4.19 -2.42
N ASN A 25 11.74 -4.99 -3.18
CA ASN A 25 11.45 -6.41 -3.32
C ASN A 25 11.54 -7.13 -1.97
N GLU A 26 12.54 -6.80 -1.14
CA GLU A 26 12.69 -7.33 0.22
C GLU A 26 11.50 -6.94 1.09
N LYS A 27 11.11 -5.65 1.13
CA LYS A 27 9.93 -5.21 1.89
C LYS A 27 8.63 -5.86 1.41
N ILE A 28 8.46 -6.05 0.10
CA ILE A 28 7.28 -6.75 -0.44
C ILE A 28 7.29 -8.22 -0.03
N ASN A 29 8.44 -8.89 -0.06
CA ASN A 29 8.55 -10.28 0.41
C ASN A 29 8.22 -10.40 1.90
N GLU A 30 8.67 -9.45 2.73
CA GLU A 30 8.29 -9.39 4.14
C GLU A 30 6.78 -9.24 4.34
N VAL A 31 6.14 -8.38 3.53
CA VAL A 31 4.68 -8.21 3.53
C VAL A 31 3.98 -9.52 3.16
N LEU A 32 4.40 -10.20 2.10
CA LEU A 32 3.80 -11.46 1.66
C LEU A 32 3.92 -12.55 2.72
N GLU A 33 5.10 -12.67 3.34
CA GLU A 33 5.32 -13.60 4.45
C GLU A 33 4.48 -13.24 5.69
N HIS A 34 4.29 -11.94 5.97
CA HIS A 34 3.41 -11.49 7.04
C HIS A 34 1.94 -11.84 6.75
N LEU A 35 1.45 -11.56 5.54
CA LEU A 35 0.09 -11.90 5.12
C LEU A 35 -0.17 -13.40 5.23
N LYS A 36 0.80 -14.22 4.80
CA LYS A 36 0.73 -15.68 4.93
C LYS A 36 0.62 -16.14 6.39
N LYS A 37 1.39 -15.51 7.30
CA LYS A 37 1.32 -15.80 8.75
C LYS A 37 -0.01 -15.40 9.38
N LEU A 38 -0.64 -14.34 8.88
CA LEU A 38 -1.98 -13.92 9.31
C LEU A 38 -3.10 -14.81 8.75
N GLY A 39 -2.78 -15.77 7.88
CA GLY A 39 -3.76 -16.70 7.31
C GLY A 39 -4.40 -16.22 6.00
N TYR A 40 -3.92 -15.11 5.43
CA TYR A 40 -4.29 -14.73 4.06
C TYR A 40 -3.58 -15.68 3.10
N GLY A 41 -4.37 -16.48 2.38
CA GLY A 41 -3.90 -17.51 1.45
C GLY A 41 -4.57 -17.44 0.08
N GLN A 42 -5.40 -16.41 -0.15
CA GLN A 42 -6.07 -16.18 -1.41
C GLN A 42 -5.04 -15.71 -2.44
N GLU A 43 -4.93 -16.42 -3.56
CA GLU A 43 -3.98 -16.16 -4.66
C GLU A 43 -4.04 -14.70 -5.13
N ILE A 44 -5.25 -14.16 -5.28
CA ILE A 44 -5.49 -12.77 -5.69
C ILE A 44 -4.74 -11.75 -4.81
N ILE A 45 -4.62 -11.98 -3.50
CA ILE A 45 -3.89 -11.06 -2.60
C ILE A 45 -2.40 -11.08 -2.94
N PHE A 46 -1.84 -12.27 -3.21
CA PHE A 46 -0.42 -12.43 -3.51
C PHE A 46 -0.10 -11.84 -4.88
N GLU A 47 -0.92 -12.10 -5.89
CA GLU A 47 -0.75 -11.52 -7.23
C GLU A 47 -0.75 -9.99 -7.19
N GLU A 48 -1.72 -9.38 -6.52
CA GLU A 48 -1.85 -7.93 -6.38
C GLU A 48 -0.62 -7.29 -5.72
N ILE A 49 -0.09 -7.93 -4.68
CA ILE A 49 1.08 -7.45 -3.95
C ILE A 49 2.38 -7.73 -4.71
N GLU A 50 2.51 -8.87 -5.40
CA GLU A 50 3.69 -9.18 -6.21
C GLU A 50 3.83 -8.29 -7.43
N GLU A 51 2.71 -7.87 -8.05
CA GLU A 51 2.72 -6.97 -9.19
C GLU A 51 3.47 -5.66 -8.88
N LEU A 52 3.41 -5.19 -7.63
CA LEU A 52 4.07 -3.98 -7.15
C LEU A 52 5.59 -4.00 -7.36
N LYS A 53 6.23 -5.18 -7.30
CA LYS A 53 7.67 -5.35 -7.58
C LYS A 53 8.00 -4.89 -9.00
N SER A 54 7.14 -5.28 -9.96
CA SER A 54 7.32 -4.93 -11.37
C SER A 54 7.03 -3.45 -11.62
N LEU A 55 6.04 -2.90 -10.92
CA LEU A 55 5.60 -1.51 -11.09
C LEU A 55 6.61 -0.51 -10.53
N HIS A 56 7.36 -0.87 -9.49
CA HIS A 56 8.37 0.00 -8.88
C HIS A 56 9.43 0.46 -9.89
N THR A 57 9.80 -0.40 -10.84
CA THR A 57 10.77 -0.06 -11.90
C THR A 57 10.19 0.81 -13.01
N LYS A 58 8.87 0.84 -13.17
CA LYS A 58 8.17 1.49 -14.28
C LYS A 58 7.59 2.85 -13.87
N LEU A 59 7.33 3.05 -12.58
CA LEU A 59 6.61 4.20 -12.05
C LEU A 59 7.51 5.08 -11.18
N SER A 60 7.20 6.37 -11.13
CA SER A 60 7.77 7.25 -10.11
C SER A 60 7.28 6.83 -8.72
N LYS A 61 8.04 7.17 -7.67
CA LYS A 61 7.66 6.86 -6.27
C LYS A 61 6.24 7.29 -5.92
N LYS A 62 5.84 8.48 -6.37
CA LYS A 62 4.49 9.01 -6.19
C LYS A 62 3.44 8.14 -6.88
N ASN A 63 3.64 7.83 -8.16
CA ASN A 63 2.68 7.03 -8.91
C ASN A 63 2.60 5.61 -8.34
N TRP A 64 3.74 5.03 -7.95
CA TRP A 64 3.79 3.72 -7.32
C TRP A 64 3.05 3.69 -5.98
N GLY A 65 3.26 4.69 -5.11
CA GLY A 65 2.55 4.79 -3.83
C GLY A 65 1.04 4.97 -3.98
N GLN A 66 0.59 5.72 -5.00
CA GLN A 66 -0.82 5.86 -5.33
C GLN A 66 -1.42 4.54 -5.87
N VAL A 67 -0.69 3.80 -6.69
CA VAL A 67 -1.14 2.48 -7.18
C VAL A 67 -1.23 1.48 -6.02
N LEU A 68 -0.22 1.43 -5.15
CA LEU A 68 -0.27 0.63 -3.92
C LEU A 68 -1.52 0.94 -3.11
N LYS A 69 -1.79 2.23 -2.84
CA LYS A 69 -3.00 2.66 -2.12
C LYS A 69 -4.28 2.15 -2.78
N GLY A 70 -4.37 2.27 -4.11
CA GLY A 70 -5.54 1.82 -4.89
C GLY A 70 -5.78 0.31 -4.76
N LYS A 71 -4.72 -0.50 -4.93
CA LYS A 71 -4.79 -1.96 -4.80
C LYS A 71 -5.18 -2.39 -3.39
N LEU A 72 -4.55 -1.80 -2.37
CA LEU A 72 -4.88 -2.09 -0.98
C LEU A 72 -6.32 -1.73 -0.62
N LEU A 73 -6.83 -0.60 -1.14
CA LEU A 73 -8.22 -0.22 -0.95
C LEU A 73 -9.17 -1.21 -1.63
N ASP A 74 -8.83 -1.70 -2.83
CA ASP A 74 -9.64 -2.71 -3.53
C ASP A 74 -9.71 -4.03 -2.76
N LEU A 75 -8.59 -4.48 -2.19
CA LEU A 75 -8.54 -5.65 -1.30
C LEU A 75 -9.40 -5.46 -0.03
N ALA A 76 -9.36 -4.26 0.56
CA ALA A 76 -10.18 -3.91 1.73
C ALA A 76 -11.69 -3.91 1.40
N LEU A 77 -12.07 -3.28 0.28
CA LEU A 77 -13.47 -3.20 -0.18
C LEU A 77 -14.02 -4.59 -0.54
N SER A 78 -13.16 -5.45 -1.09
CA SER A 78 -13.47 -6.84 -1.38
C SER A 78 -13.54 -7.73 -0.12
N LYS A 79 -13.26 -7.16 1.07
CA LYS A 79 -13.19 -7.86 2.36
C LYS A 79 -12.21 -9.03 2.36
N LEU A 80 -11.18 -8.97 1.52
CA LEU A 80 -10.14 -9.98 1.43
C LEU A 80 -9.09 -9.81 2.52
N VAL A 81 -8.86 -8.56 2.93
CA VAL A 81 -7.87 -8.18 3.93
C VAL A 81 -8.46 -7.14 4.87
N GLU A 82 -8.20 -7.28 6.16
CA GLU A 82 -8.66 -6.33 7.18
C GLU A 82 -7.96 -4.96 7.07
N ASN A 83 -8.67 -3.90 7.45
CA ASN A 83 -8.18 -2.51 7.38
C ASN A 83 -6.85 -2.30 8.12
N ASP A 84 -6.66 -2.96 9.26
CA ASP A 84 -5.42 -2.85 10.05
C ASP A 84 -4.23 -3.46 9.30
N THR A 85 -4.45 -4.60 8.63
CA THR A 85 -3.42 -5.24 7.80
C THR A 85 -3.09 -4.36 6.59
N ILE A 86 -4.11 -3.81 5.92
CA ILE A 86 -3.93 -2.88 4.80
C ILE A 86 -3.15 -1.64 5.21
N SER A 87 -3.46 -1.08 6.38
CA SER A 87 -2.75 0.09 6.93
C SER A 87 -1.29 -0.24 7.20
N TYR A 88 -1.01 -1.40 7.82
CA TYR A 88 0.35 -1.88 8.04
C TYR A 88 1.14 -2.03 6.73
N VAL A 89 0.55 -2.66 5.70
CA VAL A 89 1.24 -2.84 4.41
C VAL A 89 1.57 -1.51 3.76
N TYR A 90 0.63 -0.57 3.75
CA TYR A 90 0.85 0.76 3.20
C TYR A 90 1.97 1.52 3.93
N GLU A 91 1.93 1.50 5.27
CA GLU A 91 2.93 2.16 6.12
C GLU A 91 4.31 1.54 5.94
N HIS A 92 4.42 0.21 5.95
CA HIS A 92 5.69 -0.50 5.80
C HIS A 92 6.37 -0.20 4.45
N LEU A 93 5.57 -0.07 3.39
CA LEU A 93 6.07 0.16 2.04
C LEU A 93 6.33 1.64 1.73
N THR A 94 5.58 2.57 2.33
CA THR A 94 5.62 3.99 1.95
C THR A 94 6.11 4.92 3.04
N ASN A 95 6.23 4.47 4.29
CA ASN A 95 6.42 5.31 5.48
C ASN A 95 5.36 6.43 5.60
N ASN A 96 4.17 6.24 5.02
CA ASN A 96 3.03 7.15 5.15
C ASN A 96 1.87 6.44 5.83
N HIS A 97 1.13 7.17 6.66
CA HIS A 97 -0.09 6.65 7.28
C HIS A 97 -1.23 6.56 6.25
N LEU A 98 -1.89 5.40 6.20
CA LEU A 98 -3.04 5.22 5.32
C LEU A 98 -4.27 5.86 5.95
N ARG A 99 -4.85 6.86 5.26
CA ARG A 99 -6.17 7.37 5.63
C ARG A 99 -7.23 6.68 4.79
N LEU A 100 -7.93 5.72 5.39
CA LEU A 100 -9.13 5.13 4.83
C LEU A 100 -10.31 6.12 5.00
N PRO A 101 -11.17 6.29 3.98
CA PRO A 101 -12.33 7.17 4.04
C PRO A 101 -13.43 6.69 5.00
#